data_AF-A0AA37UA01-F1
#
_entry.id   AF-A0AA37UA01-F1
#
_cell.length_a   1.000
_cell.length_b   1.000
_cell.length_c   1.000
_cell.angle_alpha   90.00
_cell.angle_beta   90.00
_cell.angle_gamma   90.00
#
_symmetry.space_group_name_H-M   'P 1'
#
loop_
_entity.id
_entity.type
_entity.pdbx_description
1 polymer ?
#
loop_
_entity_poly.entity_id
_entity_poly.type
_entity_poly.pdbx_seq_one_letter_code
_entity_poly.pdbx_strand_id
1 'polypeptide(L)'
;MSKITTFLMFEGNAEEAMNFYTSVFDDAQITSISRYGANEDGVEGTVRQATFSIHGQGFMCIDSYVKHDFMFNPSISLYVTCHSDEEIEKLFKALSQDGEILMS
;
A
#
# COMPACT_ATOMS: atom_id res chain seq x y z
N MET A 1 -22.98 -2.58 9.32
CA MET A 1 -22.26 -1.43 9.93
C MET A 1 -21.33 -0.87 8.88
N SER A 2 -21.25 0.46 8.75
CA SER A 2 -20.31 1.11 7.83
C SER A 2 -18.88 0.99 8.38
N LYS A 3 -17.92 0.59 7.54
CA LYS A 3 -16.51 0.41 7.91
C LYS A 3 -15.69 1.61 7.42
N ILE A 4 -14.89 2.21 8.28
CA ILE A 4 -13.87 3.20 7.89
C ILE A 4 -12.64 2.42 7.42
N THR A 5 -12.09 2.79 6.27
CA THR A 5 -10.97 2.07 5.65
C THR A 5 -9.91 3.06 5.18
N THR A 6 -8.66 2.78 5.50
CA THR A 6 -7.52 3.53 4.95
C THR A 6 -7.46 3.34 3.43
N PHE A 7 -7.36 4.45 2.72
CA PHE A 7 -7.34 4.48 1.26
C PHE A 7 -6.03 5.15 0.80
N LEU A 8 -5.23 4.42 0.04
CA LEU A 8 -3.92 4.85 -0.47
C LEU A 8 -4.04 5.19 -1.95
N MET A 9 -3.77 6.44 -2.31
CA MET A 9 -3.78 6.87 -3.71
C MET A 9 -2.35 6.95 -4.24
N PHE A 10 -2.06 6.13 -5.24
CA PHE A 10 -0.79 6.11 -5.96
C PHE A 10 -0.95 6.73 -7.37
N GLU A 11 0.17 6.85 -8.10
CA GLU A 11 0.19 7.35 -9.48
C GLU A 11 0.87 6.37 -10.45
N GLY A 12 0.45 5.10 -10.45
CA GLY A 12 0.90 4.07 -11.39
C GLY A 12 1.68 2.92 -10.77
N ASN A 13 1.85 2.90 -9.44
CA ASN A 13 2.61 1.89 -8.71
C ASN A 13 1.82 1.22 -7.57
N ALA A 14 0.48 1.32 -7.55
CA ALA A 14 -0.35 0.69 -6.52
C ALA A 14 -0.19 -0.84 -6.47
N GLU A 15 -0.10 -1.50 -7.65
CA GLU A 15 0.07 -2.95 -7.71
C GLU A 15 1.45 -3.38 -7.18
N GLU A 16 2.51 -2.65 -7.51
CA GLU A 16 3.84 -2.87 -6.96
C GLU A 16 3.85 -2.70 -5.44
N ALA A 17 3.26 -1.61 -4.95
CA ALA A 17 3.20 -1.30 -3.53
C ALA A 17 2.45 -2.38 -2.73
N MET A 18 1.27 -2.82 -3.20
CA MET A 18 0.52 -3.87 -2.49
C MET A 18 1.23 -5.23 -2.54
N ASN A 19 1.89 -5.58 -3.64
CA ASN A 19 2.70 -6.81 -3.73
C ASN A 19 3.87 -6.74 -2.76
N PHE A 20 4.55 -5.60 -2.68
CA PHE A 20 5.62 -5.38 -1.70
C PHE A 20 5.09 -5.52 -0.27
N TYR A 21 4.04 -4.79 0.11
CA TYR A 21 3.49 -4.88 1.48
C TYR A 21 3.07 -6.31 1.84
N THR A 22 2.39 -7.02 0.93
CA THR A 22 1.97 -8.41 1.20
C THR A 22 3.11 -9.42 1.19
N SER A 23 4.28 -9.06 0.64
CA SER A 23 5.50 -9.88 0.75
C SER A 23 6.30 -9.64 2.04
N VAL A 24 6.14 -8.46 2.67
CA VAL A 24 6.90 -8.06 3.88
C VAL A 24 6.27 -8.64 5.14
N PHE A 25 4.93 -8.61 5.21
CA PHE A 25 4.18 -9.07 6.37
C PHE A 25 3.73 -10.51 6.22
N ASP A 26 3.74 -11.24 7.34
CA ASP A 26 3.07 -12.54 7.42
C ASP A 26 1.54 -12.31 7.46
N ASP A 27 0.72 -13.33 7.15
CA ASP A 27 -0.76 -13.20 7.09
C ASP A 27 -1.24 -11.95 6.31
N ALA A 28 -0.74 -11.82 5.09
CA ALA A 28 -1.08 -10.74 4.19
C ALA A 28 -1.52 -11.29 2.82
N GLN A 29 -2.49 -10.61 2.20
CA GLN A 29 -3.01 -11.04 0.90
C GLN A 29 -3.69 -9.89 0.15
N ILE A 30 -3.55 -9.91 -1.18
CA ILE A 30 -4.39 -9.12 -2.07
C ILE A 30 -5.75 -9.81 -2.14
N THR A 31 -6.81 -9.07 -1.81
CA THR A 31 -8.18 -9.63 -1.72
C THR A 31 -9.00 -9.33 -2.97
N SER A 32 -8.73 -8.22 -3.65
CA SER A 32 -9.33 -7.94 -4.96
C SER A 32 -8.46 -6.97 -5.75
N ILE A 33 -8.49 -7.09 -7.07
CA ILE A 33 -7.86 -6.13 -7.98
C ILE A 33 -8.73 -5.96 -9.22
N SER A 34 -9.05 -4.71 -9.52
CA SER A 34 -9.65 -4.25 -10.76
C SER A 34 -8.65 -3.33 -11.45
N ARG A 35 -8.39 -3.59 -12.73
CA ARG A 35 -7.45 -2.84 -13.55
C ARG A 35 -8.19 -2.04 -14.60
N TYR A 36 -7.57 -0.95 -15.05
CA TYR A 36 -8.06 -0.22 -16.21
C TYR A 36 -7.98 -1.08 -17.47
N GLY A 37 -9.06 -1.11 -18.24
CA GLY A 37 -9.14 -1.76 -19.54
C GLY A 37 -8.70 -0.85 -20.70
N ALA A 38 -8.66 -1.42 -21.90
CA ALA A 38 -8.42 -0.65 -23.12
C ALA A 38 -9.50 0.44 -23.31
N ASN A 39 -9.07 1.66 -23.62
CA ASN A 39 -9.92 2.85 -23.83
C ASN A 39 -10.67 3.37 -22.59
N GLU A 40 -10.17 3.09 -21.38
CA GLU A 40 -10.60 3.81 -20.16
C GLU A 40 -9.68 5.02 -19.88
N ASP A 41 -10.05 5.85 -18.90
CA ASP A 41 -9.29 7.08 -18.56
C ASP A 41 -7.88 6.81 -18.02
N GLY A 42 -7.70 5.68 -17.32
CA GLY A 42 -6.42 5.25 -16.79
C GLY A 42 -5.58 4.47 -17.80
N VAL A 43 -4.28 4.40 -17.54
CA VAL A 43 -3.35 3.59 -18.34
C VAL A 43 -3.78 2.12 -18.26
N GLU A 44 -3.97 1.47 -19.41
CA GLU A 44 -4.37 0.06 -19.46
C GLU A 44 -3.44 -0.82 -18.60
N GLY A 45 -4.04 -1.64 -17.73
CA GLY A 45 -3.32 -2.52 -16.82
C GLY A 45 -2.97 -1.91 -15.46
N THR A 46 -3.08 -0.59 -15.24
CA THR A 46 -2.87 -0.01 -13.90
C THR A 46 -4.07 -0.26 -12.99
N VAL A 47 -3.88 -0.11 -11.68
CA VAL A 47 -4.91 -0.41 -10.69
C VAL A 47 -6.00 0.64 -10.72
N ARG A 48 -7.18 0.28 -11.23
CA ARG A 48 -8.37 1.12 -11.09
C ARG A 48 -8.86 1.14 -9.66
N GLN A 49 -8.89 -0.02 -9.02
CA GLN A 49 -9.18 -0.18 -7.59
C GLN A 49 -8.72 -1.55 -7.11
N ALA A 50 -8.05 -1.61 -5.98
CA ALA A 50 -7.67 -2.86 -5.33
C ALA A 50 -7.92 -2.81 -3.82
N THR A 51 -7.98 -3.99 -3.22
CA THR A 51 -8.04 -4.19 -1.78
C THR A 51 -7.02 -5.25 -1.37
N PHE A 52 -6.38 -5.04 -0.23
CA PHE A 52 -5.47 -6.00 0.37
C PHE A 52 -5.64 -5.98 1.89
N SER A 53 -5.15 -7.02 2.55
CA SER A 53 -5.15 -7.11 4.01
C SER A 53 -3.77 -7.51 4.52
N ILE A 54 -3.42 -6.98 5.69
CA ILE A 54 -2.24 -7.34 6.47
C ILE A 54 -2.72 -7.63 7.90
N HIS A 55 -2.47 -8.82 8.43
CA HIS A 55 -2.94 -9.25 9.76
C HIS A 55 -4.44 -8.96 10.00
N GLY A 56 -5.27 -9.22 8.98
CA GLY A 56 -6.71 -8.94 9.00
C GLY A 56 -7.13 -7.46 8.88
N GLN A 57 -6.19 -6.50 8.97
CA GLN A 57 -6.46 -5.09 8.70
C GLN A 57 -6.59 -4.86 7.20
N GLY A 58 -7.74 -4.35 6.76
CA GLY A 58 -8.02 -4.10 5.35
C GLY A 58 -7.61 -2.70 4.89
N PHE A 59 -7.12 -2.61 3.66
CA PHE A 59 -6.72 -1.40 2.97
C PHE A 59 -7.33 -1.35 1.57
N MET A 60 -7.51 -0.13 1.06
CA MET A 60 -7.86 0.10 -0.35
C MET A 60 -6.75 0.90 -1.03
N CYS A 61 -6.56 0.68 -2.32
CA CYS A 61 -5.68 1.53 -3.12
C CYS A 61 -6.17 1.69 -4.57
N ILE A 62 -5.67 2.74 -5.22
CA ILE A 62 -5.86 3.02 -6.65
C ILE A 62 -4.55 3.55 -7.24
N ASP A 63 -4.44 3.46 -8.55
CA ASP A 63 -3.63 4.34 -9.37
C ASP A 63 -4.52 5.48 -9.89
N SER A 64 -4.25 6.71 -9.48
CA SER A 64 -4.92 7.88 -10.04
C SER A 64 -4.42 8.10 -11.48
N TYR A 65 -5.36 8.22 -12.41
CA TYR A 65 -5.03 8.63 -13.79
C TYR A 65 -4.74 10.14 -13.91
N VAL A 66 -5.06 10.91 -12.86
CA VAL A 66 -4.76 12.33 -12.73
C VAL A 66 -3.45 12.50 -11.96
N LYS A 67 -2.60 13.42 -12.41
CA LYS A 67 -1.39 13.84 -11.70
C LYS A 67 -1.72 14.88 -10.63
N HIS A 68 -1.14 14.72 -9.45
CA HIS A 68 -1.35 15.59 -8.30
C HIS A 68 -0.04 16.22 -7.84
N ASP A 69 -0.12 17.44 -7.31
CA ASP A 69 1.04 18.13 -6.71
C ASP A 69 1.31 17.70 -5.26
N PHE A 70 0.51 16.79 -4.71
CA PHE A 70 0.69 16.26 -3.37
C PHE A 70 1.18 14.80 -3.41
N MET A 71 1.94 14.44 -2.38
CA MET A 71 2.46 13.09 -2.18
C MET A 71 2.11 12.61 -0.77
N PHE A 72 2.36 11.32 -0.51
CA PHE A 72 2.39 10.81 0.85
C PHE A 72 3.34 11.66 1.70
N ASN A 73 2.93 11.91 2.93
CA ASN A 73 3.73 12.64 3.91
C ASN A 73 3.48 12.06 5.31
N PRO A 74 4.38 12.33 6.28
CA PRO A 74 4.29 11.74 7.61
C PRO A 74 3.06 12.14 8.44
N SER A 75 2.19 13.05 7.96
CA SER A 75 0.97 13.44 8.69
C SER A 75 -0.06 12.32 8.77
N ILE A 76 0.01 11.34 7.84
CA ILE A 76 -0.73 10.09 7.92
C ILE A 76 0.29 8.95 7.83
N SER A 77 0.41 8.19 8.91
CA SER A 77 1.32 7.05 9.02
C SER A 77 0.58 5.80 9.47
N LEU A 78 1.09 4.63 9.09
CA LEU A 78 0.64 3.35 9.63
C LEU A 78 1.57 2.94 10.77
N TYR A 79 1.00 2.47 11.87
CA TYR A 79 1.75 2.00 13.03
C TYR A 79 1.66 0.49 13.13
N VAL A 80 2.81 -0.17 13.29
CA VAL A 80 2.89 -1.62 13.47
C VAL A 80 3.42 -1.90 14.87
N THR A 81 2.61 -2.58 15.68
CA THR A 81 3.06 -3.10 16.98
C THR A 81 3.80 -4.40 16.76
N CYS A 82 5.13 -4.38 16.96
CA CYS A 82 5.97 -5.57 16.94
C CYS A 82 6.07 -6.17 18.35
N HIS A 83 6.27 -7.48 18.44
CA HIS A 83 6.33 -8.22 19.70
C HIS A 83 7.72 -8.78 20.02
N SER A 84 8.72 -8.53 19.17
CA SER A 84 10.11 -8.94 19.35
C SER A 84 11.06 -7.99 18.62
N ASP A 85 12.31 -7.93 19.08
CA ASP A 85 13.35 -7.13 18.43
C ASP A 85 13.67 -7.66 17.03
N GLU A 86 13.58 -8.98 16.84
CA GLU A 86 13.77 -9.63 15.53
C GLU A 86 12.70 -9.20 14.52
N GLU A 87 11.44 -9.04 14.96
CA GLU A 87 10.35 -8.54 14.10
C GLU A 87 10.58 -7.07 13.73
N ILE A 88 11.02 -6.25 14.69
CA ILE A 88 11.38 -4.85 14.42
C ILE A 88 12.49 -4.81 13.37
N GLU A 89 13.57 -5.57 13.55
CA GLU A 89 14.70 -5.57 12.61
C GLU A 89 14.30 -6.07 11.21
N LYS A 90 13.52 -7.16 11.13
CA LYS A 90 12.99 -7.70 9.85
C LYS A 90 12.18 -6.63 9.10
N LEU A 91 11.19 -6.04 9.76
CA LEU A 91 10.28 -5.08 9.14
C LEU A 91 10.99 -3.77 8.81
N PHE A 92 11.82 -3.26 9.72
CA PHE A 92 12.60 -2.04 9.49
C PHE A 92 13.52 -2.20 8.29
N LYS A 93 14.28 -3.31 8.21
CA LYS A 93 15.18 -3.57 7.09
C LYS A 93 14.43 -3.67 5.76
N ALA A 94 13.29 -4.35 5.74
CA ALA A 94 12.50 -4.50 4.53
C ALA A 94 11.87 -3.17 4.08
N LEU A 95 11.24 -2.42 5.00
CA LEU A 95 10.51 -1.18 4.68
C LEU A 95 11.43 0.02 4.44
N SER A 96 12.66 0.02 4.96
CA SER A 96 13.66 1.05 4.68
C SER A 96 14.42 0.81 3.38
N GLN A 97 14.35 -0.39 2.80
CA GLN A 97 14.97 -0.68 1.52
C GLN A 97 14.34 0.19 0.43
N ASP A 98 15.16 0.99 -0.24
CA ASP A 98 14.75 1.96 -1.26
C ASP A 98 13.73 3.02 -0.76
N GLY A 99 13.63 3.19 0.56
CA GLY A 99 12.84 4.21 1.23
C GLY A 99 13.68 5.29 1.91
N GLU A 100 13.06 6.07 2.79
CA GLU A 100 13.71 7.11 3.58
C GLU A 100 13.50 6.87 5.08
N ILE A 101 14.59 6.87 5.85
CA ILE A 101 14.56 6.74 7.30
C ILE A 101 14.45 8.16 7.89
N LEU A 102 13.28 8.48 8.45
CA LEU A 102 13.02 9.79 9.05
C LEU A 102 13.46 9.91 10.51
N MET A 103 13.53 8.78 11.22
CA MET A 103 13.91 8.69 12.64
C MET A 103 14.72 7.41 12.85
N SER A 104 15.86 7.51 13.56
CA SER A 104 16.78 6.42 13.87
C SER A 104 17.12 6.36 15.35
#